data_AF-A0A0N1H1F2-F1
#
_entry.id   AF-A0A0N1H1F2-F1
#
_cell.length_a   1.000
_cell.length_b   1.000
_cell.length_c   1.000
_cell.angle_alpha   90.00
_cell.angle_beta   90.00
_cell.angle_gamma   90.00
#
_symmetry.space_group_name_H-M   'P 1'
#
loop_
_entity.id
_entity.type
_entity.pdbx_description
1 polymer ?
#
loop_
_entity_poly.entity_id
_entity_poly.type
_entity_poly.pdbx_seq_one_letter_code
_entity_poly.pdbx_strand_id
1 'polypeptide(L)'
;MFIFLLDVAAERYVEMKYGVEHDQDVEGVMTGVNRQEHVPRDAYEKKFVEEFSSDDTDEHARSLAVRQQIAAFLILEFGVLFHSVIIGLNLGVSGDEFSTLYVVLVFHQSFEGLGIGARLSAIPFKKGSWVPWVLCAAYGLTTPLSIAIGLGVHTTYNPGSFTANVVSGVLDSISAGILIYTGFVELLARDFIFNPQRTKNNFRLAFMTGCVVLGAGLMALLGKWA
;
A
#
# COMPACT_ATOMS: atom_id res chain seq x y z
N MET A 1 7.69 5.26 12.48
CA MET A 1 8.41 6.15 11.53
C MET A 1 9.91 6.16 11.72
N PHE A 2 10.44 6.30 12.94
CA PHE A 2 11.89 6.27 13.18
C PHE A 2 12.59 5.02 12.62
N ILE A 3 12.06 3.82 12.88
CA ILE A 3 12.61 2.54 12.36
C ILE A 3 12.66 2.54 10.83
N PHE A 4 11.56 2.91 10.15
CA PHE A 4 11.53 3.01 8.70
C PHE A 4 12.58 3.99 8.14
N LEU A 5 12.76 5.15 8.78
CA LEU A 5 13.79 6.12 8.36
C LEU A 5 15.20 5.56 8.56
N LEU A 6 15.43 4.80 9.63
CA LEU A 6 16.69 4.10 9.85
C LEU A 6 16.93 3.04 8.77
N ASP A 7 15.92 2.24 8.42
CA ASP A 7 16.05 1.22 7.39
C ASP A 7 16.42 1.85 6.04
N VAL A 8 15.71 2.91 5.64
CA VAL A 8 16.01 3.67 4.41
C VAL A 8 17.42 4.27 4.43
N ALA A 9 17.87 4.80 5.58
CA ALA A 9 19.21 5.36 5.72
C ALA A 9 20.29 4.28 5.70
N ALA A 10 20.05 3.14 6.35
CA ALA A 10 20.96 2.01 6.42
C ALA A 10 21.16 1.38 5.04
N GLU A 11 20.07 1.14 4.31
CA GLU A 11 20.10 0.62 2.95
C GLU A 11 20.88 1.55 2.02
N ARG A 12 20.61 2.86 2.10
CA ARG A 12 21.34 3.84 1.29
C ARG A 12 22.83 3.91 1.65
N TYR A 13 23.17 3.80 2.94
CA TYR A 13 24.56 3.74 3.38
C TYR A 13 25.27 2.51 2.81
N VAL A 14 24.61 1.35 2.80
CA VAL A 14 25.14 0.11 2.24
C VAL A 14 25.35 0.24 0.73
N GLU A 15 24.37 0.76 -0.02
CA GLU A 15 24.50 1.01 -1.46
C GLU A 15 25.68 1.93 -1.79
N MET A 16 25.84 3.04 -1.04
CA MET A 16 26.92 4.00 -1.29
C MET A 16 28.31 3.46 -0.93
N LYS A 17 28.40 2.59 0.09
CA LYS A 17 29.68 2.08 0.60
C LYS A 17 30.14 0.80 -0.09
N TYR A 18 29.21 -0.09 -0.43
CA TYR A 18 29.52 -1.42 -0.95
C TYR A 18 29.15 -1.60 -2.43
N GLY A 19 28.40 -0.67 -3.03
CA GLY A 19 28.04 -0.73 -4.46
C GLY A 19 27.20 -1.95 -4.85
N VAL A 20 26.63 -2.67 -3.87
CA VAL A 20 25.79 -3.85 -4.11
C VAL A 20 24.42 -3.35 -4.53
N GLU A 21 24.12 -3.46 -5.83
CA GLU A 21 22.75 -3.39 -6.32
C GLU A 21 22.02 -4.67 -5.91
N HIS A 22 20.78 -4.53 -5.45
CA HIS A 22 19.92 -5.65 -5.08
C HIS A 22 19.46 -6.38 -6.35
N ASP A 23 20.37 -7.12 -6.98
CA ASP A 23 20.06 -8.00 -8.10
C ASP A 23 19.35 -9.25 -7.54
N GLN A 24 18.19 -9.58 -8.08
CA GLN A 24 17.42 -10.76 -7.67
C GLN A 24 18.07 -12.08 -8.14
N ASP A 25 19.23 -12.04 -8.81
CA ASP A 25 19.95 -13.20 -9.33
C ASP A 25 20.83 -13.90 -8.27
N VAL A 26 20.23 -14.28 -7.14
CA VAL A 26 20.88 -15.20 -6.18
C VAL A 26 21.13 -16.57 -6.83
N GLU A 27 20.36 -16.93 -7.85
CA GLU A 27 20.44 -18.21 -8.58
C GLU A 27 21.65 -18.28 -9.55
N GLY A 28 22.04 -17.15 -10.15
CA GLY A 28 23.19 -17.08 -11.07
C GLY A 28 24.54 -17.19 -10.36
N VAL A 29 24.65 -16.68 -9.14
CA VAL A 29 25.88 -16.72 -8.34
C VAL A 29 26.12 -18.11 -7.75
N MET A 30 25.06 -18.88 -7.46
CA MET A 30 25.18 -20.24 -6.93
C MET A 30 25.52 -21.31 -7.98
N THR A 31 25.27 -21.06 -9.27
CA THR A 31 25.39 -22.10 -10.32
C THR A 31 26.74 -22.18 -11.03
N GLY A 32 27.66 -21.23 -10.83
CA GLY A 32 29.09 -21.41 -11.15
C GLY A 32 29.42 -21.88 -12.58
N VAL A 33 28.65 -21.48 -13.60
CA VAL A 33 28.86 -21.98 -14.96
C VAL A 33 29.95 -21.18 -15.69
N ASN A 34 31.17 -21.74 -15.70
CA ASN A 34 32.28 -21.29 -16.52
C ASN A 34 32.07 -21.74 -17.98
N ARG A 35 32.02 -20.80 -18.92
CA ARG A 35 31.73 -21.03 -20.34
C ARG A 35 33.01 -21.43 -21.09
N GLN A 36 33.05 -22.67 -21.60
CA GLN A 36 33.95 -23.06 -22.69
C GLN A 36 33.16 -23.74 -23.82
N GLU A 37 33.48 -23.34 -25.05
CA GLU A 37 32.76 -23.59 -26.30
C GLU A 37 32.74 -25.05 -26.77
N HIS A 38 31.58 -25.50 -27.27
CA HIS A 38 31.39 -26.23 -28.53
C HIS A 38 29.89 -26.20 -28.85
N VAL A 39 29.47 -25.80 -30.05
CA VAL A 39 28.03 -25.69 -30.41
C VAL A 39 27.64 -26.87 -31.30
N PRO A 40 26.97 -27.92 -30.78
CA PRO A 40 26.45 -29.03 -31.58
C PRO A 40 25.10 -28.63 -32.20
N ARG A 41 24.68 -29.36 -33.23
CA ARG A 41 23.44 -29.13 -34.00
C ARG A 41 22.16 -29.14 -33.13
N ASP A 42 22.22 -29.74 -31.94
CA ASP A 42 21.17 -29.71 -30.91
C ASP A 42 20.92 -28.30 -30.35
N ALA A 43 21.85 -27.36 -30.54
CA ALA A 43 21.72 -25.98 -30.10
C ALA A 43 20.66 -25.19 -30.86
N TYR A 44 20.31 -25.57 -32.09
CA TYR A 44 19.21 -24.91 -32.82
C TYR A 44 17.84 -25.34 -32.27
N GLU A 45 17.68 -26.62 -31.92
CA GLU A 45 16.44 -27.14 -31.34
C GLU A 45 16.30 -26.70 -29.87
N LYS A 46 17.40 -26.67 -29.10
CA LYS A 46 17.41 -26.10 -27.76
C LYS A 46 17.13 -24.61 -27.75
N LYS A 47 17.65 -23.84 -28.71
CA LYS A 47 17.39 -22.39 -28.79
C LYS A 47 15.97 -22.09 -29.26
N PHE A 48 15.40 -22.92 -30.15
CA PHE A 48 13.99 -22.82 -30.53
C PHE A 48 13.05 -23.21 -29.38
N VAL A 49 13.40 -24.23 -28.58
CA VAL A 49 12.66 -24.61 -27.37
C VAL A 49 12.88 -23.60 -26.23
N GLU A 50 14.08 -23.07 -26.02
CA GLU A 50 14.37 -21.99 -25.05
C GLU A 50 13.68 -20.69 -25.45
N GLU A 51 13.61 -20.34 -26.73
CA GLU A 51 12.91 -19.13 -27.22
C GLU A 51 11.37 -19.30 -27.15
N PHE A 52 10.85 -20.52 -27.34
CA PHE A 52 9.43 -20.84 -27.15
C PHE A 52 9.03 -21.03 -25.68
N SER A 53 9.96 -21.46 -24.81
CA SER A 53 9.72 -21.60 -23.37
C SER A 53 10.05 -20.34 -22.58
N SER A 54 10.96 -19.48 -23.02
CA SER A 54 11.25 -18.20 -22.36
C SER A 54 10.07 -17.24 -22.44
N ASP A 55 9.34 -17.22 -23.55
CA ASP A 55 8.19 -16.31 -23.75
C ASP A 55 6.99 -16.73 -22.87
N ASP A 56 6.67 -18.04 -22.81
CA ASP A 56 5.62 -18.58 -21.94
C ASP A 56 5.98 -18.45 -20.44
N THR A 57 7.25 -18.64 -20.07
CA THR A 57 7.70 -18.53 -18.67
C THR A 57 7.72 -17.07 -18.21
N ASP A 58 8.11 -16.13 -19.09
CA ASP A 58 8.10 -14.69 -18.80
C ASP A 58 6.67 -14.13 -18.79
N GLU A 59 5.77 -14.59 -19.67
CA GLU A 59 4.34 -14.24 -19.61
C GLU A 59 3.70 -14.73 -18.30
N HIS A 60 4.00 -15.96 -17.89
CA HIS A 60 3.49 -16.51 -16.64
C HIS A 60 4.00 -15.71 -15.42
N ALA A 61 5.30 -15.42 -15.35
CA ALA A 61 5.91 -14.63 -14.29
C ALA A 61 5.34 -13.21 -14.22
N ARG A 62 5.17 -12.53 -15.36
CA ARG A 62 4.53 -11.21 -15.44
C ARG A 62 3.07 -11.25 -14.98
N SER A 63 2.32 -12.29 -15.35
CA SER A 63 0.94 -12.44 -14.93
C SER A 63 0.80 -12.64 -13.41
N LEU A 64 1.74 -13.37 -12.80
CA LEU A 64 1.80 -13.58 -11.36
C LEU A 64 2.15 -12.29 -10.62
N ALA A 65 3.12 -11.51 -11.13
CA ALA A 65 3.49 -10.21 -10.56
C ALA A 65 2.31 -9.23 -10.56
N VAL A 66 1.54 -9.14 -11.66
CA VAL A 66 0.33 -8.30 -11.73
C VAL A 66 -0.73 -8.77 -10.75
N ARG A 67 -0.96 -10.09 -10.63
CA ARG A 67 -1.91 -10.64 -9.65
C ARG A 67 -1.50 -10.31 -8.21
N GLN A 68 -0.20 -10.38 -7.89
CA GLN A 68 0.31 -10.02 -6.57
C GLN A 68 0.13 -8.53 -6.26
N GLN A 69 0.34 -7.64 -7.24
CA GLN A 69 0.08 -6.20 -7.08
C GLN A 69 -1.40 -5.91 -6.84
N ILE A 70 -2.29 -6.57 -7.59
CA ILE A 70 -3.75 -6.46 -7.39
C ILE A 70 -4.13 -7.00 -6.01
N ALA A 71 -3.60 -8.16 -5.61
CA ALA A 71 -3.90 -8.75 -4.31
C ALA A 71 -3.45 -7.85 -3.15
N ALA A 72 -2.23 -7.30 -3.21
CA ALA A 72 -1.73 -6.35 -2.22
C ALA A 72 -2.60 -5.08 -2.18
N PHE A 73 -3.00 -4.56 -3.34
CA PHE A 73 -3.91 -3.42 -3.37
C PHE A 73 -5.28 -3.75 -2.76
N LEU A 74 -5.84 -4.94 -3.01
CA LEU A 74 -7.13 -5.34 -2.43
C LEU A 74 -7.05 -5.50 -0.91
N ILE A 75 -5.93 -6.00 -0.38
CA ILE A 75 -5.70 -6.07 1.08
C ILE A 75 -5.64 -4.67 1.68
N LEU A 76 -4.91 -3.77 1.03
CA LEU A 76 -4.83 -2.37 1.41
C LEU A 76 -6.20 -1.69 1.40
N GLU A 77 -6.93 -1.84 0.29
CA GLU A 77 -8.28 -1.29 0.10
C GLU A 77 -9.22 -1.82 1.18
N PHE A 78 -9.21 -3.13 1.43
CA PHE A 78 -10.01 -3.73 2.50
C PHE A 78 -9.70 -3.11 3.87
N GLY A 79 -8.42 -2.96 4.22
CA GLY A 79 -8.01 -2.35 5.48
C GLY A 79 -8.50 -0.92 5.64
N VAL A 80 -8.42 -0.13 4.57
CA VAL A 80 -8.89 1.26 4.56
C VAL A 80 -10.42 1.35 4.60
N LEU A 81 -11.14 0.50 3.85
CA LEU A 81 -12.61 0.44 3.90
C LEU A 81 -13.09 0.06 5.31
N PHE A 82 -12.46 -0.95 5.91
CA PHE A 82 -12.77 -1.39 7.27
C PHE A 82 -12.58 -0.26 8.29
N HIS A 83 -11.46 0.45 8.20
CA HIS A 83 -11.19 1.62 9.04
C HIS A 83 -12.21 2.74 8.83
N SER A 84 -12.50 3.05 7.58
CA SER A 84 -13.45 4.09 7.17
C SER A 84 -14.86 3.82 7.70
N VAL A 85 -15.26 2.55 7.81
CA VAL A 85 -16.54 2.18 8.43
C VAL A 85 -16.58 2.59 9.89
N ILE A 86 -15.53 2.26 10.65
CA ILE A 86 -15.48 2.50 12.10
C ILE A 86 -15.44 4.00 12.39
N ILE A 87 -14.58 4.75 11.70
CA ILE A 87 -14.52 6.21 11.87
C ILE A 87 -15.84 6.86 11.47
N GLY A 88 -16.44 6.45 10.34
CA GLY A 88 -17.72 7.01 9.90
C GLY A 88 -18.85 6.76 10.91
N LEU A 89 -18.90 5.57 11.51
CA LEU A 89 -19.86 5.25 12.56
C LEU A 89 -19.62 6.08 13.82
N ASN A 90 -18.36 6.17 14.28
CA ASN A 90 -17.96 6.95 15.45
C ASN A 90 -18.31 8.44 15.28
N LEU A 91 -18.08 9.01 14.09
CA LEU A 91 -18.50 10.36 13.77
C LEU A 91 -20.03 10.48 13.81
N GLY A 92 -20.76 9.54 13.22
CA GLY A 92 -22.23 9.57 13.21
C GLY A 92 -22.86 9.56 14.61
N VAL A 93 -22.17 9.05 15.62
CA VAL A 93 -22.63 9.00 17.03
C VAL A 93 -22.01 10.08 17.94
N SER A 94 -21.21 11.01 17.39
CA SER A 94 -20.40 11.94 18.20
C SER A 94 -21.15 13.14 18.81
N GLY A 95 -22.42 13.35 18.46
CA GLY A 95 -23.25 14.40 19.06
C GLY A 95 -22.72 15.81 18.80
N ASP A 96 -22.44 16.57 19.86
CA ASP A 96 -22.06 17.99 19.77
C ASP A 96 -20.73 18.21 19.02
N GLU A 97 -19.84 17.23 19.02
CA GLU A 97 -18.54 17.29 18.32
C GLU A 97 -18.65 17.03 16.81
N PHE A 98 -19.82 16.60 16.32
CA PHE A 98 -20.04 16.22 14.93
C PHE A 98 -19.56 17.30 13.94
N SER A 99 -19.87 18.57 14.20
CA SER A 99 -19.51 19.65 13.25
C SER A 99 -18.00 19.82 13.10
N THR A 100 -17.24 19.68 14.19
CA THR A 100 -15.78 19.81 14.15
C THR A 100 -15.16 18.56 13.53
N LEU A 101 -15.55 17.38 14.03
CA LEU A 101 -15.02 16.10 13.56
C LEU A 101 -15.35 15.84 12.09
N TYR A 102 -16.50 16.27 11.60
CA TYR A 102 -16.87 16.16 10.19
C TYR A 102 -15.90 16.94 9.29
N VAL A 103 -15.56 18.18 9.65
CA VAL A 103 -14.61 18.99 8.86
C VAL A 103 -13.24 18.33 8.84
N VAL A 104 -12.75 17.87 10.00
CA VAL A 104 -11.47 17.15 10.09
C VAL A 104 -11.49 15.88 9.23
N LEU A 105 -12.58 15.13 9.29
CA LEU A 105 -12.76 13.88 8.56
C LEU A 105 -12.78 14.08 7.04
N VAL A 106 -13.39 15.16 6.54
CA VAL A 106 -13.34 15.50 5.11
C VAL A 106 -11.90 15.66 4.63
N PHE A 107 -11.05 16.35 5.39
CA PHE A 107 -9.62 16.49 5.05
C PHE A 107 -8.86 15.16 5.18
N HIS A 108 -9.12 14.40 6.23
CA HIS A 108 -8.52 13.07 6.44
C HIS A 108 -8.80 12.15 5.25
N GLN A 109 -10.08 12.00 4.88
CA GLN A 109 -10.52 11.15 3.78
C GLN A 109 -10.01 11.65 2.43
N SER A 110 -9.86 12.96 2.26
CA SER A 110 -9.28 13.51 1.04
C SER A 110 -7.80 13.10 0.88
N PHE A 111 -7.01 13.15 1.96
CA PHE A 111 -5.60 12.76 1.90
C PHE A 111 -5.41 11.26 1.72
N GLU A 112 -6.20 10.44 2.42
CA GLU A 112 -6.18 9.00 2.25
C GLU A 112 -6.64 8.58 0.84
N GLY A 113 -7.71 9.19 0.32
CA GLY A 113 -8.23 8.95 -1.02
C GLY A 113 -7.26 9.33 -2.13
N LEU A 114 -6.50 10.42 -1.96
CA LEU A 114 -5.40 10.76 -2.87
C LEU A 114 -4.31 9.68 -2.87
N GLY A 115 -3.95 9.14 -1.71
CA GLY A 115 -2.98 8.06 -1.57
C GLY A 115 -3.42 6.77 -2.27
N ILE A 116 -4.66 6.34 -2.03
CA ILE A 116 -5.26 5.18 -2.70
C ILE A 116 -5.35 5.40 -4.21
N GLY A 117 -5.81 6.58 -4.64
CA GLY A 117 -5.93 6.93 -6.06
C GLY A 117 -4.59 6.86 -6.79
N ALA A 118 -3.51 7.36 -6.16
CA ALA A 118 -2.17 7.26 -6.70
C ALA A 118 -1.73 5.78 -6.87
N ARG A 119 -2.03 4.93 -5.90
CA ARG A 119 -1.72 3.48 -5.97
C ARG A 119 -2.54 2.74 -7.00
N LEU A 120 -3.84 3.01 -7.06
CA LEU A 120 -4.73 2.43 -8.05
C LEU A 120 -4.29 2.79 -9.47
N SER A 121 -3.79 4.02 -9.68
CA SER A 121 -3.31 4.49 -10.98
C SER A 121 -2.06 3.75 -11.49
N ALA A 122 -1.26 3.19 -10.58
CA ALA A 122 -0.03 2.47 -10.91
C ALA A 122 -0.26 1.00 -11.31
N ILE A 123 -1.47 0.46 -11.10
CA ILE A 123 -1.79 -0.94 -11.41
C ILE A 123 -2.19 -1.04 -12.89
N PRO A 124 -1.58 -1.94 -13.68
CA PRO A 124 -1.87 -2.09 -15.11
C PRO A 124 -3.18 -2.87 -15.33
N PHE A 125 -4.33 -2.22 -15.09
CA PHE A 125 -5.62 -2.81 -15.41
C PHE A 125 -5.83 -2.98 -16.92
N LYS A 126 -6.57 -4.01 -17.31
CA LYS A 126 -6.99 -4.20 -18.71
C LYS A 126 -7.81 -2.99 -19.18
N LYS A 127 -7.56 -2.54 -20.41
CA LYS A 127 -8.33 -1.46 -21.04
C LYS A 127 -9.83 -1.81 -21.02
N GLY A 128 -10.66 -0.90 -20.50
CA GLY A 128 -12.10 -1.12 -20.34
C GLY A 128 -12.52 -1.86 -19.07
N SER A 129 -11.60 -2.13 -18.14
CA SER A 129 -11.95 -2.72 -16.85
C SER A 129 -12.79 -1.76 -16.01
N TRP A 130 -13.91 -2.26 -15.47
CA TRP A 130 -14.79 -1.56 -14.53
C TRP A 130 -14.29 -1.65 -13.08
N VAL A 131 -13.36 -2.56 -12.79
CA VAL A 131 -12.79 -2.79 -11.46
C VAL A 131 -12.29 -1.51 -10.77
N PRO A 132 -11.43 -0.65 -11.38
CA PRO A 132 -10.95 0.54 -10.68
C PRO A 132 -12.09 1.50 -10.31
N TRP A 133 -13.14 1.60 -11.13
CA TRP A 133 -14.31 2.43 -10.84
C TRP A 133 -15.10 1.92 -9.64
N VAL A 134 -15.26 0.60 -9.53
CA VAL A 134 -15.91 -0.02 -8.37
C VAL A 134 -15.11 0.23 -7.10
N LEU A 135 -13.78 0.10 -7.15
CA LEU A 135 -12.91 0.32 -6.00
C LEU A 135 -12.98 1.79 -5.55
N CYS A 136 -12.90 2.75 -6.48
CA CYS A 136 -13.11 4.17 -6.16
C CYS A 136 -14.50 4.45 -5.55
N ALA A 137 -15.55 3.82 -6.10
CA ALA A 137 -16.90 3.98 -5.57
C ALA A 137 -17.06 3.35 -4.18
N ALA A 138 -16.46 2.18 -3.95
CA ALA A 138 -16.45 1.52 -2.65
C ALA A 138 -15.78 2.41 -1.60
N TYR A 139 -14.61 2.98 -1.89
CA TYR A 139 -13.95 3.94 -1.01
C TYR A 139 -14.82 5.18 -0.75
N GLY A 140 -15.31 5.83 -1.82
CA GLY A 140 -16.05 7.08 -1.72
C GLY A 140 -17.41 6.96 -1.03
N LEU A 141 -18.05 5.80 -1.09
CA LEU A 141 -19.39 5.58 -0.51
C LEU A 141 -19.36 5.00 0.90
N THR A 142 -18.29 4.28 1.27
CA THR A 142 -18.18 3.65 2.59
C THR A 142 -18.37 4.64 3.73
N THR A 143 -17.61 5.74 3.74
CA THR A 143 -17.64 6.71 4.84
C THR A 143 -18.98 7.44 4.95
N PRO A 144 -19.57 8.00 3.87
CA PRO A 144 -20.91 8.57 3.94
C PRO A 144 -22.00 7.58 4.38
N LEU A 145 -21.93 6.33 3.93
CA LEU A 145 -22.88 5.29 4.31
C LEU A 145 -22.77 4.97 5.81
N SER A 146 -21.55 4.85 6.34
CA SER A 146 -21.32 4.62 7.77
C SER A 146 -21.74 5.80 8.64
N ILE A 147 -21.53 7.05 8.19
CA ILE A 147 -22.05 8.23 8.88
C ILE A 147 -23.58 8.20 8.92
N ALA A 148 -24.24 7.87 7.80
CA ALA A 148 -25.69 7.78 7.74
C ALA A 148 -26.25 6.70 8.68
N ILE A 149 -25.58 5.54 8.75
CA ILE A 149 -25.93 4.48 9.71
C ILE A 149 -25.73 4.97 11.15
N GLY A 150 -24.61 5.62 11.45
CA GLY A 150 -24.31 6.17 12.77
C GLY A 150 -25.34 7.19 13.25
N LEU A 151 -25.73 8.11 12.37
CA LEU A 151 -26.81 9.07 12.64
C LEU A 151 -28.15 8.37 12.88
N GLY A 152 -28.44 7.30 12.13
CA GLY A 152 -29.67 6.51 12.29
C GLY A 152 -29.77 5.77 13.62
N VAL A 153 -28.64 5.34 14.20
CA VAL A 153 -28.60 4.65 15.49
C VAL A 153 -28.26 5.58 16.67
N HIS A 154 -27.88 6.83 16.42
CA HIS A 154 -27.40 7.81 17.41
C HIS A 154 -28.33 7.93 18.63
N THR A 155 -29.65 7.93 18.44
CA THR A 155 -30.62 8.10 19.53
C THR A 155 -30.77 6.88 20.44
N THR A 156 -30.42 5.70 19.93
CA THR A 156 -30.56 4.40 20.64
C THR A 156 -29.24 3.84 21.12
N TYR A 157 -28.14 4.25 20.50
CA TYR A 157 -26.79 3.80 20.83
C TYR A 157 -26.17 4.75 21.85
N ASN A 158 -25.76 4.22 23.00
CA ASN A 158 -24.99 4.98 23.97
C ASN A 158 -23.49 4.71 23.74
N PRO A 159 -22.74 5.61 23.08
CA PRO A 159 -21.31 5.42 22.83
C PRO A 159 -20.49 5.38 24.14
N GLY A 160 -20.99 5.94 25.25
CA GLY A 160 -20.32 5.91 26.55
C GLY A 160 -20.48 4.60 27.34
N SER A 161 -21.20 3.61 26.79
CA SER A 161 -21.38 2.29 27.43
C SER A 161 -20.07 1.50 27.51
N PHE A 162 -19.89 0.71 28.58
CA PHE A 162 -18.72 -0.19 28.70
C PHE A 162 -18.62 -1.16 27.51
N THR A 163 -19.73 -1.77 27.12
CA THR A 163 -19.76 -2.71 25.98
C THR A 163 -19.43 -2.00 24.67
N ALA A 164 -19.95 -0.78 24.46
CA ALA A 164 -19.65 0.03 23.28
C ALA A 164 -18.14 0.32 23.18
N ASN A 165 -17.54 0.79 24.28
CA ASN A 165 -16.12 1.09 24.34
C ASN A 165 -15.24 -0.15 24.13
N VAL A 166 -15.62 -1.32 24.68
CA VAL A 166 -14.87 -2.56 24.47
C VAL A 166 -14.94 -3.00 22.99
N VAL A 167 -16.12 -2.95 22.38
CA VAL A 167 -16.29 -3.35 20.97
C VAL A 167 -15.53 -2.37 20.05
N SER A 168 -15.72 -1.07 20.22
CA SER A 168 -14.99 -0.06 19.45
C SER A 168 -13.48 -0.20 19.62
N GLY A 169 -12.99 -0.36 20.86
CA GLY A 169 -11.55 -0.53 21.11
C GLY A 169 -10.95 -1.78 20.45
N VAL A 170 -11.67 -2.90 20.42
CA VAL A 170 -11.22 -4.11 19.72
C VAL A 170 -11.20 -3.87 18.21
N LEU A 171 -12.28 -3.32 17.64
CA LEU A 171 -12.36 -3.03 16.20
C LEU A 171 -11.29 -2.02 15.76
N ASP A 172 -11.07 -0.97 16.55
CA ASP A 172 -10.04 0.05 16.32
C ASP A 172 -8.63 -0.56 16.40
N SER A 173 -8.37 -1.47 17.34
CA SER A 173 -7.06 -2.14 17.45
C SER A 173 -6.75 -3.03 16.24
N ILE A 174 -7.75 -3.77 15.74
CA ILE A 174 -7.63 -4.59 14.54
C ILE A 174 -7.41 -3.68 13.33
N SER A 175 -8.20 -2.63 13.21
CA SER A 175 -8.09 -1.63 12.14
C SER A 175 -6.69 -0.99 12.13
N ALA A 176 -6.21 -0.55 13.28
CA ALA A 176 -4.88 0.06 13.42
C ALA A 176 -3.77 -0.92 13.04
N GLY A 177 -3.86 -2.19 13.45
CA GLY A 177 -2.90 -3.21 13.07
C GLY A 177 -2.81 -3.42 11.56
N ILE A 178 -3.95 -3.53 10.88
CA ILE A 178 -4.01 -3.68 9.43
C ILE A 178 -3.42 -2.44 8.75
N LEU A 179 -3.82 -1.24 9.16
CA LEU A 179 -3.32 0.00 8.55
C LEU A 179 -1.84 0.27 8.78
N ILE A 180 -1.30 -0.14 9.94
CA ILE A 180 0.14 -0.09 10.19
C ILE A 180 0.86 -1.04 9.23
N TYR A 181 0.36 -2.27 9.05
CA TYR A 181 0.96 -3.22 8.12
C TYR A 181 0.92 -2.71 6.67
N THR A 182 -0.25 -2.31 6.18
CA THR A 182 -0.41 -1.83 4.79
C THR A 182 0.39 -0.54 4.56
N GLY A 183 0.39 0.38 5.52
CA GLY A 183 1.15 1.63 5.47
C GLY A 183 2.67 1.45 5.46
N PHE A 184 3.21 0.65 6.39
CA PHE A 184 4.66 0.48 6.49
C PHE A 184 5.19 -0.55 5.50
N VAL A 185 4.56 -1.71 5.38
CA VAL A 185 5.09 -2.84 4.61
C VAL A 185 4.67 -2.74 3.15
N GLU A 186 3.37 -2.60 2.88
CA GLU A 186 2.86 -2.69 1.50
C GLU A 186 3.07 -1.40 0.71
N LEU A 187 3.04 -0.24 1.36
CA LEU A 187 3.24 1.07 0.75
C LEU A 187 4.69 1.55 0.85
N LEU A 188 5.17 1.82 2.07
CA LEU A 188 6.45 2.50 2.28
C LEU A 188 7.66 1.62 1.99
N ALA A 189 7.74 0.42 2.56
CA ALA A 189 8.86 -0.48 2.33
C ALA A 189 8.92 -0.94 0.87
N ARG A 190 7.78 -1.25 0.25
CA ARG A 190 7.74 -1.63 -1.18
C ARG A 190 8.23 -0.50 -2.10
N ASP A 191 7.94 0.76 -1.79
CA ASP A 191 8.39 1.90 -2.60
C ASP A 191 9.82 2.34 -2.34
N PHE A 192 10.24 2.29 -1.07
CA PHE A 192 11.50 2.87 -0.66
C PHE A 192 12.63 1.86 -0.50
N ILE A 193 12.32 0.60 -0.23
CA ILE A 193 13.31 -0.44 0.09
C ILE A 193 13.33 -1.46 -1.05
N PHE A 194 12.17 -2.06 -1.36
CA PHE A 194 12.11 -3.19 -2.29
C PHE A 194 11.93 -2.81 -3.77
N ASN A 195 12.02 -1.53 -4.15
CA ASN A 195 11.85 -1.12 -5.54
C ASN A 195 13.20 -1.12 -6.28
N PRO A 196 13.45 -2.06 -7.23
CA PRO A 196 14.71 -2.14 -7.96
C PRO A 196 14.95 -0.93 -8.88
N GLN A 197 13.89 -0.22 -9.26
CA GLN A 197 13.95 0.99 -10.10
C GLN A 197 13.93 2.29 -9.28
N ARG A 198 14.22 2.20 -7.98
CA ARG A 198 14.28 3.35 -7.10
C ARG A 198 15.29 4.39 -7.62
N THR A 199 14.94 5.66 -7.43
CA THR A 199 15.82 6.76 -7.83
C THR A 199 17.13 6.75 -7.05
N LYS A 200 18.26 6.66 -7.77
CA LYS A 200 19.63 6.70 -7.20
C LYS A 200 20.12 8.11 -6.80
N ASN A 201 19.35 9.16 -7.12
CA ASN A 201 19.70 10.54 -6.77
C ASN A 201 19.30 10.86 -5.32
N ASN A 202 20.31 11.16 -4.49
CA ASN A 202 20.15 11.48 -3.07
C ASN A 202 19.19 12.66 -2.82
N PHE A 203 19.21 13.68 -3.67
CA PHE A 203 18.34 14.85 -3.51
C PHE A 203 16.87 14.48 -3.73
N ARG A 204 16.58 13.71 -4.78
CA ARG A 204 15.22 13.26 -5.11
C ARG A 204 14.71 12.27 -4.06
N LEU A 205 15.58 11.41 -3.54
CA LEU A 205 15.22 10.51 -2.45
C LEU A 205 14.91 11.28 -1.15
N ALA A 206 15.77 12.21 -0.75
CA ALA A 206 15.53 13.05 0.42
C ALA A 206 14.23 13.86 0.29
N PHE A 207 13.94 14.37 -0.92
CA PHE A 207 12.68 15.06 -1.21
C PHE A 207 11.46 14.12 -1.03
N MET A 208 11.49 12.92 -1.60
CA MET A 208 10.41 11.93 -1.45
C MET A 208 10.18 11.55 0.02
N THR A 209 11.26 11.28 0.76
CA THR A 209 11.17 11.00 2.21
C THR A 209 10.62 12.21 2.98
N GLY A 210 11.04 13.42 2.60
CA GLY A 210 10.52 14.68 3.16
C GLY A 210 9.01 14.82 2.94
N CYS A 211 8.49 14.49 1.76
CA CYS A 211 7.06 14.47 1.46
C CYS A 211 6.29 13.47 2.34
N VAL A 212 6.84 12.26 2.57
CA VAL A 212 6.22 11.26 3.46
C VAL A 212 6.13 11.78 4.90
N VAL A 213 7.21 12.36 5.42
CA VAL A 213 7.24 12.93 6.78
C VAL A 213 6.28 14.12 6.89
N LEU A 214 6.22 14.97 5.87
CA LEU A 214 5.26 16.08 5.81
C LEU A 214 3.83 15.57 5.81
N GLY A 215 3.50 14.56 4.99
CA GLY A 215 2.17 13.95 4.98
C GLY A 215 1.78 13.36 6.33
N ALA A 216 2.70 12.61 6.96
CA ALA A 216 2.48 12.10 8.31
C ALA A 216 2.27 13.23 9.35
N GLY A 217 3.01 14.33 9.21
CA GLY A 217 2.85 15.52 10.05
C GLY A 217 1.50 16.21 9.86
N LEU A 218 1.01 16.33 8.62
CA LEU A 218 -0.32 16.86 8.33
C LEU A 218 -1.43 15.99 8.92
N MET A 219 -1.33 14.66 8.77
CA MET A 219 -2.30 13.73 9.34
C MET A 219 -2.29 13.78 10.88
N ALA A 220 -1.11 13.92 11.50
CA ALA A 220 -1.00 14.10 12.94
C ALA A 220 -1.59 15.44 13.42
N LEU A 221 -1.46 16.51 12.63
CA LEU A 221 -2.05 17.82 12.93
C LEU A 221 -3.58 17.78 12.86
N LEU A 222 -4.14 17.09 11.86
CA LEU A 222 -5.58 16.81 11.80
C LEU A 222 -6.04 16.01 13.03
N GLY A 223 -5.30 14.97 13.40
CA GLY A 223 -5.61 14.15 14.58
C GLY A 223 -5.51 14.90 15.92
N LYS A 224 -4.70 15.96 16.00
CA LYS A 224 -4.67 16.86 17.18
C LYS A 224 -5.86 17.83 17.20
N TRP A 225 -6.42 18.12 16.03
CA TRP A 225 -7.51 19.08 15.89
C TRP A 225 -8.90 18.45 16.07
N ALA A 226 -9.05 17.17 15.70
CA ALA A 226 -10.14 16.32 16.16
C ALA A 226 -10.09 16.14 17.68
#